data_AF-A0A951MGQ9-F1
#
_entry.id   AF-A0A951MGQ9-F1
#
_cell.length_a   1.000
_cell.length_b   1.000
_cell.length_c   1.000
_cell.angle_alpha   90.00
_cell.angle_beta   90.00
_cell.angle_gamma   90.00
#
_symmetry.space_group_name_H-M   'P 1'
#
loop_
_entity.id
_entity.type
_entity.pdbx_description
1 polymer ?
#
loop_
_entity_poly.entity_id
_entity_poly.type
_entity_poly.pdbx_seq_one_letter_code
_entity_poly.pdbx_strand_id
1 'polypeptide(L)'
;MKVISNNMSSYDFEQPDFLLAEIPIKNNTVNDDRIWVYCSKTFSLIEFILQDDFLERTYVGTQASFIYKDIDGYKENWIGVYVQNNCAMVGIDQKQNLVEAWKFLEEYFKWEETEEEI
;
A
#
# COMPACT_ATOMS: atom_id res chain seq x y z
N MET A 1 2.91 18.60 -52.09
CA MET A 1 2.83 18.94 -50.65
C MET A 1 3.30 17.72 -49.87
N LYS A 2 4.49 17.76 -49.26
CA LYS A 2 5.02 16.64 -48.46
C LYS A 2 4.43 16.77 -47.05
N VAL A 3 3.54 15.86 -46.68
CA VAL A 3 3.11 15.71 -45.28
C VAL A 3 4.26 15.05 -44.55
N ILE A 4 4.96 15.80 -43.72
CA ILE A 4 5.92 15.25 -42.76
C ILE A 4 5.06 14.77 -41.59
N SER A 5 4.82 13.46 -41.51
CA SER A 5 4.24 12.87 -40.30
C SER A 5 5.29 12.95 -39.20
N ASN A 6 5.13 13.90 -38.27
CA ASN A 6 5.81 13.79 -36.99
C ASN A 6 5.27 12.52 -36.32
N ASN A 7 6.09 11.47 -36.27
CA ASN A 7 5.87 10.36 -35.34
C ASN A 7 6.01 10.94 -33.93
N MET A 8 4.92 11.47 -33.38
CA MET A 8 4.80 11.64 -31.93
C MET A 8 4.85 10.22 -31.35
N SER A 9 5.92 9.90 -30.64
CA SER A 9 5.94 8.77 -29.73
C SER A 9 4.78 8.96 -28.74
N SER A 10 3.70 8.20 -28.88
CA SER A 10 2.68 8.14 -27.85
C SER A 10 3.28 7.41 -26.64
N TYR A 11 3.13 8.02 -25.47
CA TYR A 11 3.44 7.36 -24.20
C TYR A 11 2.11 6.90 -23.61
N ASP A 12 1.94 5.59 -23.49
CA ASP A 12 0.76 5.02 -22.84
C ASP A 12 1.02 4.98 -21.34
N PHE A 13 0.15 5.63 -20.57
CA PHE A 13 0.22 5.57 -19.11
C PHE A 13 -0.45 4.29 -18.63
N GLU A 14 0.32 3.42 -17.98
CA GLU A 14 -0.21 2.27 -17.28
C GLU A 14 -0.61 2.68 -15.86
N GLN A 15 -1.87 2.41 -15.49
CA GLN A 15 -2.32 2.62 -14.12
C GLN A 15 -1.72 1.52 -13.23
N PRO A 16 -1.07 1.87 -12.10
CA PRO A 16 -0.56 0.88 -11.17
C PRO A 16 -1.71 0.16 -10.45
N ASP A 17 -1.46 -1.09 -10.06
CA ASP A 17 -2.41 -1.92 -9.32
C ASP A 17 -2.69 -1.38 -7.91
N PHE A 18 -1.64 -0.83 -7.29
CA PHE A 18 -1.67 -0.27 -5.95
C PHE A 18 -1.10 1.14 -5.95
N LEU A 19 -1.65 1.97 -5.10
CA LEU A 19 -1.22 3.34 -4.86
C LEU A 19 -1.03 3.52 -3.36
N LEU A 20 0.06 4.16 -2.97
CA LEU A 20 0.15 4.74 -1.64
C LEU A 20 -0.91 5.85 -1.56
N ALA A 21 -1.85 5.69 -0.62
CA ALA A 21 -2.93 6.63 -0.42
C ALA A 21 -2.59 7.61 0.71
N GLU A 22 -3.50 8.55 0.99
CA GLU A 22 -3.32 9.61 1.97
C GLU A 22 -2.72 9.12 3.28
N ILE A 23 -1.60 9.73 3.64
CA ILE A 23 -0.97 9.55 4.94
C ILE A 23 -1.63 10.58 5.88
N PRO A 24 -2.27 10.15 6.98
CA PRO A 24 -2.75 11.08 8.01
C PRO A 24 -1.63 12.04 8.43
N ILE A 25 -1.97 13.31 8.71
CA ILE A 25 -0.97 14.30 9.13
C ILE A 25 -0.15 13.74 10.29
N LYS A 26 1.16 13.60 10.07
CA LYS A 26 2.12 13.14 11.05
C LYS A 26 2.29 14.24 12.11
N ASN A 27 1.88 13.95 13.33
CA ASN A 27 1.81 14.94 14.41
C ASN A 27 2.08 14.34 15.80
N ASN A 28 2.88 13.27 15.86
CA ASN A 28 3.19 12.50 17.06
C ASN A 28 1.93 11.94 17.73
N THR A 29 0.96 11.53 16.91
CA THR A 29 -0.24 10.82 17.39
C THR A 29 -0.31 9.44 16.76
N VAL A 30 -1.36 8.70 17.06
CA VAL A 30 -1.65 7.38 16.48
C VAL A 30 -1.75 7.38 14.94
N ASN A 31 -1.80 8.55 14.33
CA ASN A 31 -1.77 8.75 12.88
C ASN A 31 -0.38 8.50 12.28
N ASP A 32 0.65 8.54 13.11
CA ASP A 32 2.03 8.37 12.67
C ASP A 32 2.30 6.90 12.33
N ASP A 33 1.56 5.99 12.96
CA ASP A 33 1.67 4.54 12.81
C ASP A 33 0.70 3.94 11.77
N ARG A 34 0.13 4.79 10.90
CA ARG A 34 -0.93 4.42 9.95
C ARG A 34 -0.53 4.81 8.52
N ILE A 35 -0.74 3.88 7.60
CA ILE A 35 -0.51 4.06 6.16
C ILE A 35 -1.67 3.45 5.40
N TRP A 36 -2.15 4.14 4.37
CA TRP A 36 -3.24 3.66 3.53
C TRP A 36 -2.73 3.25 2.15
N VAL A 37 -3.27 2.15 1.63
CA VAL A 37 -2.98 1.62 0.29
C VAL A 37 -4.29 1.44 -0.46
N TYR A 38 -4.38 2.01 -1.64
CA TYR A 38 -5.53 1.88 -2.52
C TYR A 38 -5.25 0.87 -3.63
N CYS A 39 -6.15 -0.09 -3.83
CA CYS A 39 -6.10 -1.06 -4.91
C CYS A 39 -7.02 -0.60 -6.06
N SER A 40 -6.44 -0.25 -7.20
CA SER A 40 -7.18 0.27 -8.37
C SER A 40 -8.08 -0.79 -9.01
N LYS A 41 -7.62 -2.04 -9.06
CA LYS A 41 -8.38 -3.18 -9.63
C LYS A 41 -9.66 -3.50 -8.87
N THR A 42 -9.63 -3.38 -7.55
CA THR A 42 -10.77 -3.70 -6.69
C THR A 42 -11.52 -2.47 -6.21
N PHE A 43 -10.99 -1.26 -6.40
CA PHE A 43 -11.48 -0.03 -5.77
C PHE A 43 -11.56 -0.16 -4.24
N SER A 44 -10.61 -0.87 -3.63
CA SER A 44 -10.57 -1.11 -2.19
C SER A 44 -9.52 -0.23 -1.52
N LEU A 45 -9.81 0.18 -0.29
CA LEU A 45 -8.89 0.94 0.57
C LEU A 45 -8.49 0.06 1.75
N ILE A 46 -7.19 -0.14 1.90
CA ILE A 46 -6.57 -0.94 2.96
C ILE A 46 -5.78 0.01 3.85
N GLU A 47 -5.94 -0.14 5.15
CA GLU A 47 -5.16 0.55 6.17
C GLU A 47 -4.18 -0.44 6.79
N PHE A 48 -2.89 -0.11 6.72
CA PHE A 48 -1.80 -0.77 7.41
C PHE A 48 -1.44 0.02 8.67
N ILE A 49 -1.35 -0.69 9.79
CA ILE A 49 -1.12 -0.10 11.11
C ILE A 49 0.06 -0.82 11.76
N LEU A 50 1.06 -0.06 12.17
CA LEU A 50 2.19 -0.55 12.97
C LEU A 50 1.68 -0.88 14.38
N GLN A 51 1.87 -2.12 14.81
CA GLN A 51 1.32 -2.67 16.06
C GLN A 51 2.31 -2.70 17.21
N ASP A 52 3.59 -2.41 16.96
CA ASP A 52 4.66 -2.58 17.95
C ASP A 52 4.47 -1.77 19.23
N ASP A 53 3.67 -0.70 19.17
CA ASP A 53 3.34 0.16 20.32
C ASP A 53 1.86 0.12 20.76
N PHE A 54 1.00 -0.73 20.17
CA PHE A 54 -0.44 -0.73 20.48
C PHE A 54 -0.96 -1.99 21.18
N LEU A 55 -1.25 -1.83 22.47
CA LEU A 55 -2.12 -2.70 23.27
C LEU A 55 -3.50 -2.85 22.61
N GLU A 56 -3.83 -4.09 22.22
CA GLU A 56 -5.19 -4.63 22.07
C GLU A 56 -6.22 -3.75 21.35
N ARG A 57 -5.98 -3.41 20.08
CA ARG A 57 -7.05 -2.90 19.21
C ARG A 57 -7.83 -4.06 18.59
N THR A 58 -9.15 -4.03 18.75
CA THR A 58 -10.05 -4.92 18.00
C THR A 58 -10.42 -4.21 16.70
N TYR A 59 -10.00 -4.76 15.58
CA TYR A 59 -10.39 -4.25 14.27
C TYR A 59 -11.62 -5.02 13.77
N VAL A 60 -12.50 -4.31 13.07
CA VAL A 60 -13.73 -4.90 12.53
C VAL A 60 -13.52 -5.20 11.06
N GLY A 61 -13.78 -6.45 10.66
CA GLY A 61 -13.75 -6.86 9.26
C GLY A 61 -12.61 -7.82 8.91
N THR A 62 -12.38 -7.98 7.61
CA THR A 62 -11.29 -8.83 7.10
C THR A 62 -9.94 -8.15 7.36
N GLN A 63 -9.04 -8.89 8.00
CA GLN A 63 -7.71 -8.42 8.38
C GLN A 63 -6.63 -9.50 8.18
N ALA A 64 -5.38 -9.08 8.10
CA ALA A 64 -4.22 -9.97 8.08
C ALA A 64 -3.03 -9.31 8.80
N SER A 65 -2.20 -10.11 9.45
CA SER A 65 -0.97 -9.67 10.12
C SER A 65 0.24 -9.92 9.23
N PHE A 66 1.19 -9.01 9.29
CA PHE A 66 2.41 -9.02 8.50
C PHE A 66 3.59 -8.64 9.38
N ILE A 67 4.79 -9.05 8.98
CA ILE A 67 6.03 -8.67 9.65
C ILE A 67 6.92 -8.03 8.60
N TYR A 68 7.29 -6.78 8.84
CA TYR A 68 8.36 -6.13 8.10
C TYR A 68 9.69 -6.37 8.80
N LYS A 69 10.76 -6.50 8.02
CA LYS A 69 12.12 -6.58 8.54
C LYS A 69 12.98 -5.64 7.73
N ASP A 70 13.50 -4.62 8.38
CA ASP A 70 14.36 -3.62 7.75
C ASP A 70 15.76 -4.17 7.46
N ILE A 71 16.59 -3.36 6.80
CA ILE A 71 18.00 -3.65 6.50
C ILE A 71 18.86 -3.93 7.74
N ASP A 72 18.59 -3.26 8.86
CA ASP A 72 19.30 -3.40 10.13
C ASP A 72 18.86 -4.66 10.92
N GLY A 73 17.78 -5.28 10.48
CA GLY A 73 17.21 -6.49 11.03
C GLY A 73 16.27 -6.27 12.21
N TYR A 74 15.86 -5.02 12.48
CA TYR A 74 14.67 -4.74 13.28
C TYR A 74 13.44 -5.30 12.60
N LYS A 75 12.47 -5.66 13.43
CA LYS A 75 11.22 -6.26 12.99
C LYS A 75 10.08 -5.42 13.47
N GLU A 76 9.18 -5.15 12.55
CA GLU A 76 7.95 -4.41 12.82
C GLU A 76 6.74 -5.31 12.57
N ASN A 77 5.79 -5.33 13.51
CA ASN A 77 4.53 -6.05 13.33
C ASN A 77 3.48 -5.10 12.76
N TRP A 78 2.90 -5.47 11.63
CA TRP A 78 1.88 -4.69 10.95
C TRP A 78 0.57 -5.46 10.86
N ILE A 79 -0.55 -4.73 10.88
CA ILE A 79 -1.86 -5.29 10.53
C ILE A 79 -2.45 -4.53 9.35
N GLY A 80 -2.90 -5.28 8.34
CA GLY A 80 -3.70 -4.76 7.23
C GLY A 80 -5.18 -4.99 7.48
N VAL A 81 -5.99 -3.95 7.41
CA VAL A 81 -7.44 -3.96 7.59
C VAL A 81 -8.10 -3.24 6.41
N TYR A 82 -9.21 -3.78 5.91
CA TYR A 82 -9.99 -3.04 4.93
C TYR A 82 -10.80 -1.90 5.57
N VAL A 83 -10.55 -0.68 5.10
CA VAL A 83 -11.44 0.48 5.33
C VAL A 83 -12.61 0.42 4.36
N GLN A 84 -12.34 0.04 3.11
CA GLN A 84 -13.34 -0.20 2.08
C GLN A 84 -12.97 -1.49 1.33
N ASN A 85 -13.83 -2.51 1.38
CA ASN A 85 -13.60 -3.80 0.73
C ASN A 85 -14.59 -4.04 -0.40
N ASN A 86 -14.10 -3.96 -1.63
CA ASN A 86 -14.88 -4.17 -2.85
C ASN A 86 -14.41 -5.40 -3.64
N CYS A 87 -13.53 -6.24 -3.07
CA CYS A 87 -12.98 -7.43 -3.72
C CYS A 87 -14.07 -8.38 -4.25
N ALA A 88 -15.15 -8.56 -3.49
CA ALA A 88 -16.27 -9.40 -3.88
C ALA A 88 -16.99 -8.91 -5.15
N MET A 89 -17.02 -7.60 -5.41
CA MET A 89 -17.69 -7.03 -6.58
C MET A 89 -17.00 -7.38 -7.89
N VAL A 90 -15.70 -7.64 -7.84
CA VAL A 90 -14.84 -7.95 -9.00
C VAL A 90 -14.33 -9.39 -9.01
N GLY A 91 -14.82 -10.23 -8.09
CA GLY A 91 -14.46 -11.65 -8.02
C GLY A 91 -13.02 -11.91 -7.58
N ILE A 92 -12.40 -10.99 -6.83
CA ILE A 92 -11.04 -11.12 -6.31
C ILE A 92 -11.09 -11.64 -4.86
N ASP A 93 -10.17 -12.54 -4.50
CA ASP A 93 -10.03 -12.99 -3.12
C ASP A 93 -9.44 -11.89 -2.23
N GLN A 94 -10.18 -11.49 -1.21
CA GLN A 94 -9.79 -10.42 -0.29
C GLN A 94 -8.52 -10.73 0.51
N LYS A 95 -8.21 -12.01 0.80
CA LYS A 95 -6.98 -12.34 1.55
C LYS A 95 -5.77 -12.24 0.63
N GLN A 96 -5.90 -12.72 -0.61
CA GLN A 96 -4.86 -12.56 -1.61
C GLN A 96 -4.60 -11.07 -1.90
N ASN A 97 -5.65 -10.26 -2.07
CA ASN A 97 -5.51 -8.83 -2.30
C ASN A 97 -4.81 -8.09 -1.12
N LEU A 98 -5.06 -8.51 0.13
CA LEU A 98 -4.30 -8.01 1.29
C LEU A 98 -2.81 -8.36 1.22
N VAL A 99 -2.47 -9.58 0.82
CA VAL A 99 -1.07 -10.03 0.68
C VAL A 99 -0.37 -9.25 -0.45
N GLU A 100 -1.05 -9.01 -1.57
CA GLU A 100 -0.52 -8.23 -2.68
C GLU A 100 -0.31 -6.76 -2.30
N ALA A 101 -1.27 -6.16 -1.58
CA ALA A 101 -1.12 -4.81 -1.05
C ALA A 101 0.04 -4.69 -0.05
N TRP A 102 0.25 -5.72 0.80
CA TRP A 102 1.40 -5.75 1.71
C TRP A 102 2.72 -5.80 0.96
N LYS A 103 2.83 -6.64 -0.08
CA LYS A 103 4.05 -6.71 -0.90
C LYS A 103 4.40 -5.37 -1.54
N PHE A 104 3.39 -4.68 -2.07
CA PHE A 104 3.57 -3.33 -2.59
C PHE A 104 4.12 -2.36 -1.52
N LEU A 105 3.55 -2.39 -0.31
CA LEU A 105 4.01 -1.53 0.77
C LEU A 105 5.42 -1.90 1.27
N GLU A 106 5.73 -3.20 1.34
CA GLU A 106 7.06 -3.68 1.71
C GLU A 106 8.12 -3.26 0.67
N GLU A 107 7.79 -3.28 -0.62
CA GLU A 107 8.67 -2.75 -1.68
C GLU A 107 8.87 -1.24 -1.54
N TYR A 108 7.84 -0.50 -1.14
CA TYR A 108 7.94 0.92 -0.85
C TYR A 108 8.89 1.21 0.33
N PHE A 109 8.75 0.52 1.46
CA PHE A 109 9.67 0.68 2.60
C PHE A 109 11.12 0.38 2.25
N LYS A 110 11.36 -0.72 1.52
CA LYS A 110 12.71 -1.05 1.05
C LYS A 110 13.29 0.04 0.14
N TRP A 111 12.46 0.65 -0.70
CA TRP A 111 12.90 1.76 -1.53
C TRP A 111 13.26 3.00 -0.69
N GLU A 112 12.43 3.37 0.28
CA GLU A 112 12.74 4.48 1.20
C GLU A 112 14.07 4.26 1.94
N GLU A 113 14.28 3.06 2.49
CA GLU A 113 15.53 2.69 3.16
C GLU A 113 16.76 2.83 2.24
N THR A 114 16.64 2.43 0.96
CA THR A 114 17.76 2.56 0.02
C THR A 114 18.08 3.99 -0.39
N GLU A 115 17.10 4.91 -0.35
CA GLU A 115 17.33 6.32 -0.67
C GLU A 115 17.86 7.11 0.54
N GLU A 116 17.55 6.70 1.78
CA GLU A 116 18.11 7.31 2.99
C GLU A 116 19.62 7.03 3.18
N GLU A 117 20.17 6.02 2.51
CA GLU A 117 21.61 5.70 2.53
C GLU A 117 22.48 6.52 1.54
N ILE A 118 21.89 7.40 0.71
CA ILE A 118 22.58 8.20 -0.34
C ILE A 118 22.77 9.66 0.12
#